data_AF-A0A9E0XMU7-F1
#
_entry.id   AF-A0A9E0XMU7-F1
#
_cell.length_a   1.000
_cell.length_b   1.000
_cell.length_c   1.000
_cell.angle_alpha   90.00
_cell.angle_beta   90.00
_cell.angle_gamma   90.00
#
_symmetry.space_group_name_H-M   'P 1'
#
loop_
_entity.id
_entity.type
_entity.pdbx_description
1 polymer ?
#
loop_
_entity_poly.entity_id
_entity_poly.type
_entity_poly.pdbx_seq_one_letter_code
_entity_poly.pdbx_strand_id
1 'polypeptide(L)' 'MDDEFYMREAMSLAQAAECLGEVPVGAVIVKAGEIVGRGFNTPIG' A
#
# COMPACT_ATOMS: atom_id res chain seq x y z
N MET A 1 -14.55 -9.85 0.94
CA MET A 1 -13.64 -8.69 1.01
C MET A 1 -14.08 -7.73 -0.07
N ASP A 2 -14.22 -6.47 0.28
CA ASP A 2 -14.59 -5.38 -0.62
C ASP A 2 -13.35 -4.54 -0.97
N ASP A 3 -13.50 -3.65 -1.96
CA ASP A 3 -12.42 -2.75 -2.37
C ASP A 3 -11.97 -1.84 -1.21
N GLU A 4 -12.88 -1.47 -0.31
CA GLU A 4 -12.56 -0.67 0.88
C GLU A 4 -11.55 -1.35 1.80
N PHE A 5 -11.69 -2.66 2.03
CA PHE A 5 -10.74 -3.43 2.82
C PHE A 5 -9.32 -3.33 2.25
N TYR A 6 -9.17 -3.54 0.93
CA TYR A 6 -7.86 -3.46 0.28
C TYR A 6 -7.32 -2.03 0.22
N MET A 7 -8.20 -1.04 0.05
CA MET A 7 -7.81 0.36 0.07
C MET A 7 -7.31 0.80 1.44
N ARG A 8 -7.87 0.30 2.55
CA ARG A 8 -7.34 0.58 3.90
C ARG A 8 -5.90 0.06 4.06
N GLU A 9 -5.59 -1.12 3.52
CA GLU A 9 -4.22 -1.64 3.51
C GLU A 9 -3.29 -0.74 2.68
N ALA A 10 -3.71 -0.34 1.47
CA ALA A 10 -2.94 0.56 0.62
C ALA A 10 -2.69 1.93 1.29
N MET A 11 -3.68 2.46 2.02
CA MET A 11 -3.53 3.70 2.80
C MET A 11 -2.54 3.54 3.96
N SER A 12 -2.53 2.39 4.65
CA SER A 12 -1.52 2.11 5.69
C SER A 12 -0.11 2.07 5.11
N LEU A 13 0.07 1.53 3.90
CA LEU A 13 1.35 1.52 3.19
C LEU A 13 1.78 2.94 2.77
N ALA A 14 0.84 3.78 2.33
CA ALA A 14 1.11 5.18 2.03
C ALA A 14 1.56 5.98 3.27
N GLN A 15 0.96 5.73 4.44
CA GLN A 15 1.41 6.33 5.72
C GLN A 15 2.82 5.87 6.09
N ALA A 16 3.21 4.63 5.79
CA ALA A 16 4.56 4.16 6.02
C ALA A 16 5.58 4.91 5.15
N ALA A 17 5.26 5.15 3.87
CA ALA A 17 6.08 5.99 2.99
C ALA A 17 6.21 7.42 3.53
N GLU A 18 5.11 8.02 3.96
CA GLU A 18 5.11 9.36 4.56
C GLU A 18 6.04 9.45 5.78
N CYS A 19 5.99 8.45 6.67
CA CYS A 19 6.83 8.39 7.86
C CYS A 19 8.33 8.28 7.53
N LEU A 20 8.67 7.78 6.33
CA LEU A 20 10.03 7.69 5.82
C LEU A 20 10.46 8.95 5.04
N GLY A 21 9.58 9.95 4.92
CA GLY A 21 9.82 11.17 4.14
C GLY A 21 9.64 10.98 2.62
N GLU A 22 9.08 9.83 2.21
CA GLU A 22 8.77 9.53 0.82
C GLU A 22 7.40 10.09 0.41
N VAL A 23 7.14 10.18 -0.90
CA VAL A 23 5.80 10.54 -1.40
C VAL A 23 4.78 9.48 -0.92
N PRO A 24 3.64 9.87 -0.33
CA PRO A 24 2.71 8.94 0.32
C PRO A 24 1.88 8.16 -0.70
N VAL A 25 2.46 7.11 -1.27
CA VAL A 25 1.80 6.19 -2.21
C VAL A 25 1.98 4.77 -1.72
N GLY A 26 0.87 4.04 -1.60
CA GLY A 26 0.83 2.62 -1.25
C GLY A 26 0.00 1.84 -2.26
N ALA A 27 0.35 0.56 -2.46
CA ALA A 27 -0.28 -0.31 -3.43
C ALA A 27 -0.36 -1.75 -2.92
N VAL A 28 -1.45 -2.43 -3.28
CA VAL A 28 -1.66 -3.85 -3.03
C VAL A 28 -2.06 -4.56 -4.32
N ILE A 29 -1.58 -5.80 -4.51
CA ILE A 29 -1.98 -6.67 -5.61
C ILE A 29 -2.83 -7.79 -5.05
N VAL A 30 -4.06 -7.92 -5.55
CA VAL A 30 -5.03 -8.93 -5.09
C VAL A 30 -5.24 -9.98 -6.18
N LYS A 31 -5.17 -11.25 -5.82
CA LYS A 31 -5.48 -12.38 -6.70
C LYS A 31 -6.38 -13.36 -5.95
N ALA A 32 -7.52 -13.70 -6.53
CA ALA A 32 -8.50 -14.63 -5.94
C ALA A 32 -8.93 -14.28 -4.50
N GLY A 33 -9.02 -12.98 -4.18
CA GLY A 33 -9.40 -12.50 -2.85
C GLY A 33 -8.26 -12.47 -1.82
N GLU A 34 -7.03 -12.75 -2.24
CA GLU A 34 -5.85 -12.71 -1.38
C GLU A 34 -4.85 -11.66 -1.83
N ILE A 35 -4.22 -10.97 -0.88
CA ILE A 35 -3.15 -9.99 -1.17
C ILE A 35 -1.86 -10.76 -1.46
N VAL A 36 -1.42 -10.75 -2.72
CA VAL A 36 -0.19 -11.40 -3.19
C VAL A 36 0.99 -10.45 -3.30
N GLY A 37 0.76 -9.14 -3.15
CA GLY A 37 1.82 -8.13 -3.18
C GLY A 37 1.43 -6.88 -2.39
N ARG A 38 2.42 -6.28 -1.73
CA ARG A 38 2.32 -5.01 -1.01
C ARG A 38 3.53 -4.17 -1.38
N GLY A 39 3.33 -2.87 -1.58
CA GLY A 39 4.41 -1.95 -1.87
C GLY A 39 4.04 -0.52 -1.48
N PHE A 40 5.05 0.28 -1.24
CA PHE A 40 4.92 1.72 -1.07
C PHE A 40 6.06 2.43 -1.80
N ASN A 41 5.90 3.72 -2.03
CA ASN A 41 6.89 4.52 -2.73
C ASN A 41 8.18 4.66 -1.88
N THR A 42 9.31 4.24 -2.45
CA THR A 42 10.65 4.28 -1.83
C THR A 42 11.78 4.64 -2.83
N PRO A 43 11.63 5.65 -3.71
CA PRO A 43 12.66 6.01 -4.69
C PRO A 43 13.87 6.75 -4.11
N ILE A 44 13.79 7.29 -2.90
CA ILE A 44 14.87 8.07 -2.26
C ILE A 44 15.77 7.16 -1.39
N GLY A 45 15.25 5.99 -0.97
CA GLY A 45 15.96 4.98 -0.18
C GLY A 45 17.20 4.36 -0.83
#